data_AF-A9FTJ8-F1
#
_entry.id   AF-A9FTJ8-F1
#
_cell.length_a   1.000
_cell.length_b   1.000
_cell.length_c   1.000
_cell.angle_alpha   90.00
_cell.angle_beta   90.00
_cell.angle_gamma   90.00
#
_symmetry.space_group_name_H-M   'P 1'
#
loop_
_entity.id
_entity.type
_entity.pdbx_description
1 polymer ?
#
loop_
_entity_poly.entity_id
_entity_poly.type
_entity_poly.pdbx_seq_one_letter_code
_entity_poly.pdbx_strand_id
1 'polypeptide(L)'
;MMSSPAGSRQAYLRDLGAAHGFTLEELEMNRQGRLHPAQAKRGKSSGIGCGVFLLLLGLLVAAGGVGGALYLHDDYSKPISDTDMNGLYALGGGGVVLGGLLGIGALLTFLKVSARRKAYAQSPALVAQGPLQKVHIDGRGGMPSQWRYAIGGVSFVVSQKAWELTTHGAHYRVYHLAGDLLSIEPL
;
A
#
# COMPACT_ATOMS: atom_id res chain seq x y z
N MET A 1 -28.96 11.20 -35.65
CA MET A 1 -27.54 10.75 -35.75
C MET A 1 -27.28 9.79 -34.61
N MET A 2 -27.30 8.48 -34.88
CA MET A 2 -26.99 7.45 -33.88
C MET A 2 -25.47 7.31 -33.78
N SER A 3 -24.92 7.63 -32.61
CA SER A 3 -23.52 7.32 -32.26
C SER A 3 -23.31 5.81 -32.43
N SER A 4 -22.31 5.40 -33.21
CA SER A 4 -21.97 3.97 -33.34
C SER A 4 -21.72 3.37 -31.95
N PRO A 5 -22.24 2.16 -31.63
CA PRO A 5 -22.01 1.48 -30.35
C PRO A 5 -20.52 1.41 -29.98
N ALA A 6 -19.65 1.25 -30.99
CA ALA A 6 -18.20 1.25 -30.81
C ALA A 6 -17.65 2.59 -30.29
N GLY A 7 -18.21 3.72 -30.75
CA GLY A 7 -17.83 5.06 -30.28
C GLY A 7 -18.18 5.30 -28.82
N SER A 8 -19.35 4.79 -28.38
CA SER A 8 -19.78 4.88 -26.99
C SER A 8 -18.90 4.06 -26.04
N ARG A 9 -18.50 2.84 -26.45
CA ARG A 9 -17.61 1.99 -25.66
C ARG A 9 -16.22 2.60 -25.50
N GLN A 10 -15.66 3.15 -26.57
CA GLN A 10 -14.32 3.74 -26.53
C GLN A 10 -14.29 5.05 -25.74
N ALA A 11 -15.38 5.83 -25.74
CA ALA A 11 -15.54 6.97 -24.84
C ALA A 11 -15.57 6.52 -23.38
N TYR A 12 -16.40 5.52 -23.05
CA TYR A 12 -16.49 4.97 -21.70
C TYR A 12 -15.15 4.42 -21.18
N LEU A 13 -14.40 3.70 -22.03
CA LEU A 13 -13.07 3.21 -21.66
C LEU A 13 -12.05 4.34 -21.41
N ARG A 14 -12.17 5.47 -22.12
CA ARG A 14 -11.33 6.65 -21.87
C ARG A 14 -11.68 7.29 -20.52
N ASP A 15 -12.97 7.40 -20.20
CA ASP A 15 -13.42 7.93 -18.91
C ASP A 15 -13.00 7.04 -17.74
N LEU A 16 -13.11 5.72 -17.90
CA LEU A 16 -12.57 4.75 -16.94
C LEU A 16 -11.06 4.89 -16.80
N GLY A 17 -10.32 4.99 -17.91
CA GLY A 17 -8.88 5.21 -17.91
C GLY A 17 -8.48 6.47 -17.15
N ALA A 18 -9.15 7.59 -17.42
CA ALA A 18 -8.90 8.86 -16.75
C ALA A 18 -9.19 8.79 -15.24
N ALA A 19 -10.22 8.06 -14.82
CA ALA A 19 -10.60 7.95 -13.41
C ALA A 19 -9.69 6.99 -12.60
N HIS A 20 -9.14 5.97 -13.25
CA HIS A 20 -8.27 4.97 -12.63
C HIS A 20 -6.76 5.21 -12.87
N GLY A 21 -6.42 6.19 -13.72
CA GLY A 21 -5.03 6.51 -14.05
C GLY A 21 -4.37 5.50 -14.99
N PHE A 22 -5.11 5.01 -15.98
CA PHE A 22 -4.57 4.19 -17.08
C PHE A 22 -4.93 4.73 -18.46
N THR A 23 -4.12 4.39 -19.47
CA THR A 23 -4.40 4.75 -20.88
C THR A 23 -4.99 3.57 -21.65
N LEU A 24 -5.62 3.83 -22.81
CA LEU A 24 -6.13 2.75 -23.65
C LEU A 24 -5.00 1.83 -24.17
N GLU A 25 -3.82 2.38 -24.40
CA GLU A 25 -2.62 1.61 -24.75
C GLU A 25 -2.19 0.69 -23.61
N GLU A 26 -2.22 1.17 -22.37
CA GLU A 26 -1.96 0.35 -21.18
C GLU A 26 -2.99 -0.79 -21.05
N LEU A 27 -4.28 -0.52 -21.30
CA LEU A 27 -5.32 -1.54 -21.30
C LEU A 27 -5.08 -2.60 -22.39
N GLU A 28 -4.67 -2.19 -23.59
CA GLU A 28 -4.41 -3.11 -24.69
C GLU A 28 -3.20 -4.00 -24.43
N MET A 29 -2.12 -3.45 -23.85
CA MET A 29 -0.99 -4.27 -23.40
C MET A 29 -1.42 -5.28 -22.32
N ASN A 30 -2.24 -4.84 -21.36
CA ASN A 30 -2.72 -5.69 -20.29
C ASN A 30 -3.62 -6.83 -20.80
N ARG A 31 -4.46 -6.58 -21.83
CA ARG A 31 -5.23 -7.63 -22.54
C ARG A 31 -4.33 -8.71 -23.13
N GLN A 32 -3.13 -8.34 -23.57
CA GLN A 32 -2.11 -9.24 -24.12
C GLN A 32 -1.25 -9.89 -23.02
N GLY A 33 -1.57 -9.69 -21.74
CA GLY A 33 -0.81 -10.18 -20.60
C GLY A 33 0.54 -9.47 -20.39
N ARG A 34 0.77 -8.33 -21.05
CA ARG A 34 2.01 -7.56 -20.97
C ARG A 34 1.84 -6.32 -20.11
N LEU A 35 2.85 -6.00 -19.31
CA LEU A 35 2.85 -4.78 -18.51
C LEU A 35 3.40 -3.61 -19.33
N HIS A 36 2.69 -2.47 -19.32
CA HIS A 36 3.18 -1.26 -19.97
C HIS A 36 4.39 -0.66 -19.23
N PRO A 37 5.41 -0.09 -19.92
CA PRO A 37 6.61 0.45 -19.28
C PRO A 37 6.33 1.51 -18.20
N ALA A 38 5.29 2.33 -18.37
CA ALA A 38 4.90 3.30 -17.34
C ALA A 38 4.34 2.64 -16.07
N GLN A 39 3.65 1.51 -16.20
CA GLN A 39 3.19 0.71 -15.06
C GLN A 39 4.35 -0.01 -14.36
N ALA A 40 5.30 -0.55 -15.14
CA ALA A 40 6.54 -1.15 -14.61
C ALA A 40 7.37 -0.16 -13.76
N LYS A 41 7.40 1.12 -14.15
CA LYS A 41 8.05 2.19 -13.37
C LYS A 41 7.32 2.53 -12.07
N ARG A 42 5.97 2.55 -12.08
CA ARG A 42 5.15 2.83 -10.88
C ARG A 42 5.42 1.83 -9.74
N GLY A 43 5.65 0.56 -10.05
CA GLY A 43 5.98 -0.47 -9.07
C GLY A 43 7.31 -0.27 -8.32
N LYS A 44 8.21 0.62 -8.78
CA LYS A 44 9.54 0.81 -8.18
C LYS A 44 9.59 1.82 -7.03
N SER A 45 8.66 2.76 -6.94
CA SER A 45 8.79 3.96 -6.09
C SER A 45 7.97 3.96 -4.80
N SER A 46 7.03 3.05 -4.61
CA SER A 46 6.10 3.08 -3.46
C SER A 46 6.63 2.30 -2.26
N GLY A 47 6.83 2.97 -1.11
CA GLY A 47 6.97 2.33 0.21
C GLY A 47 8.34 2.37 0.90
N ILE A 48 9.43 2.72 0.19
CA ILE A 48 10.78 2.76 0.81
C ILE A 48 10.89 3.81 1.91
N GLY A 49 10.33 5.00 1.69
CA GLY A 49 10.42 6.10 2.66
C GLY A 49 9.83 5.73 4.02
N CYS A 50 8.72 4.99 4.05
CA CYS A 50 8.12 4.50 5.29
C CYS A 50 9.03 3.50 6.01
N GLY A 51 9.62 2.54 5.28
CA GLY A 51 10.56 1.58 5.85
C GLY A 51 11.81 2.25 6.43
N VAL A 52 12.39 3.21 5.71
CA VAL A 52 13.55 3.99 6.18
C VAL A 52 13.20 4.81 7.42
N PHE A 53 12.05 5.49 7.40
CA PHE A 53 11.58 6.27 8.54
C PHE A 53 11.41 5.39 9.80
N LEU A 54 10.75 4.24 9.68
CA LEU A 54 10.56 3.30 10.80
C LEU A 54 11.89 2.79 11.34
N LEU A 55 12.86 2.50 10.45
CA LEU A 55 14.19 2.05 10.86
C LEU A 55 14.93 3.13 11.65
N LEU A 56 14.96 4.37 11.14
CA LEU A 56 15.63 5.49 11.79
C LEU A 56 14.97 5.82 13.14
N LEU A 57 13.64 5.82 13.20
CA LEU A 57 12.90 6.04 14.44
C LEU A 57 13.19 4.92 15.45
N GLY A 58 13.21 3.67 15.00
CA GLY A 58 13.55 2.52 15.85
C GLY A 58 14.95 2.61 16.44
N LEU A 59 15.94 3.00 15.62
CA LEU A 59 17.32 3.23 16.09
C LEU A 59 17.39 4.37 17.10
N LEU A 60 16.68 5.47 16.86
CA LEU A 60 16.65 6.62 17.77
C LEU A 60 16.02 6.25 19.12
N VAL A 61 14.93 5.48 19.12
CA VAL A 61 14.27 5.02 20.35
C VAL A 61 15.16 4.07 21.13
N ALA A 62 15.82 3.11 20.46
CA ALA A 62 16.73 2.19 21.11
C ALA A 62 17.96 2.91 21.70
N ALA A 63 18.58 3.79 20.91
CA ALA A 63 19.73 4.58 21.35
C ALA A 63 19.35 5.54 22.49
N GLY A 64 18.19 6.17 22.42
CA GLY A 64 17.68 7.05 23.47
C GLY A 64 17.37 6.31 24.78
N GLY A 65 16.76 5.12 24.70
CA GLY A 65 16.49 4.30 25.88
C GLY A 65 17.77 3.79 26.55
N VAL A 66 18.68 3.20 25.76
CA VAL A 66 19.97 2.69 26.29
C VAL A 66 20.86 3.84 26.76
N GLY A 67 21.00 4.89 25.95
CA GLY A 67 21.82 6.06 26.28
C GLY A 67 21.29 6.80 27.51
N GLY A 68 19.97 6.97 27.61
CA GLY A 68 19.33 7.55 28.80
C GLY A 68 19.53 6.71 30.05
N ALA A 69 19.42 5.38 29.95
CA ALA A 69 19.68 4.48 31.07
C ALA A 69 21.15 4.52 31.51
N LEU A 70 22.11 4.55 30.57
CA LEU A 70 23.54 4.65 30.89
C LEU A 70 23.90 6.00 31.50
N TYR A 71 23.35 7.09 30.96
CA TYR A 71 23.57 8.44 31.49
C TYR A 71 23.07 8.56 32.93
N LEU A 72 21.85 8.09 33.21
CA LEU A 72 21.30 8.09 34.56
C LEU A 72 22.07 7.14 35.50
N HIS A 73 22.53 5.99 35.01
CA HIS A 73 23.35 5.07 35.79
C HIS A 73 24.67 5.71 36.26
N ASP A 74 25.31 6.52 35.42
CA ASP A 74 26.60 7.18 35.73
C ASP A 74 26.46 8.28 36.80
N ASP A 75 25.30 8.95 36.86
CA ASP A 75 24.98 9.97 37.88
C ASP A 75 24.76 9.36 39.29
N TYR A 76 24.54 8.04 39.40
CA TYR A 76 24.38 7.36 40.69
C TYR A 76 25.74 7.09 41.36
N SER A 77 26.21 8.06 42.14
CA SER A 77 27.40 7.94 43.01
C SER A 77 27.19 7.16 44.32
N LYS A 78 26.03 6.51 44.50
CA LYS A 78 25.60 5.83 45.75
C LYS A 78 24.99 4.46 45.43
N PRO A 79 24.87 3.53 46.40
CA PRO A 79 24.19 2.26 46.16
C PRO A 79 22.76 2.51 45.65
N ILE A 80 22.51 2.06 44.42
CA ILE A 80 21.25 2.26 43.70
C ILE A 80 20.16 1.43 44.38
N SER A 81 19.00 2.03 44.63
CA SER A 81 17.86 1.29 45.17
C SER A 81 17.30 0.32 44.12
N ASP A 82 16.74 -0.82 44.53
CA ASP A 82 16.14 -1.79 43.59
C ASP A 82 15.06 -1.15 42.69
N THR A 83 14.35 -0.14 43.21
CA THR A 83 13.33 0.61 42.45
C THR A 83 13.95 1.46 41.35
N ASP A 84 15.07 2.14 41.62
CA ASP A 84 15.80 2.94 40.63
C ASP A 84 16.40 2.03 39.55
N MET A 85 16.93 0.87 39.95
CA MET A 85 17.48 -0.11 39.03
C MET A 85 16.40 -0.69 38.09
N ASN A 86 15.21 -0.98 38.61
CA ASN A 86 14.06 -1.37 37.79
C ASN A 86 13.64 -0.27 36.82
N GLY A 87 13.73 1.01 37.22
CA GLY A 87 13.50 2.16 36.34
C GLY A 87 14.50 2.22 35.18
N LEU A 88 15.79 1.99 35.46
CA LEU A 88 16.84 1.94 34.44
C LEU A 88 16.65 0.76 33.47
N TYR A 89 16.31 -0.42 33.98
CA TYR A 89 15.98 -1.57 33.13
C TYR A 89 14.72 -1.35 32.30
N ALA A 90 13.70 -0.70 32.86
CA ALA A 90 12.49 -0.36 32.12
C ALA A 90 12.79 0.65 30.99
N LEU A 91 13.63 1.66 31.24
CA LEU A 91 14.01 2.65 30.26
C LEU A 91 14.89 2.05 29.15
N GLY A 92 15.98 1.37 29.52
CA GLY A 92 16.90 0.74 28.58
C GLY A 92 16.26 -0.42 27.82
N GLY A 93 15.67 -1.36 28.55
CA GLY A 93 14.98 -2.51 27.99
C GLY A 93 13.76 -2.12 27.16
N GLY A 94 12.95 -1.18 27.65
CA GLY A 94 11.79 -0.65 26.93
C GLY A 94 12.17 0.02 25.61
N GLY A 95 13.23 0.83 25.60
CA GLY A 95 13.77 1.44 24.39
C GLY A 95 14.22 0.40 23.36
N VAL A 96 14.95 -0.64 23.80
CA VAL A 96 15.39 -1.73 22.90
C VAL A 96 14.20 -2.51 22.33
N VAL A 97 13.21 -2.86 23.17
CA VAL A 97 12.02 -3.60 22.72
C VAL A 97 11.22 -2.78 21.71
N LEU A 98 10.92 -1.51 22.02
CA LEU A 98 10.16 -0.64 21.13
C LEU A 98 10.92 -0.35 19.83
N GLY A 99 12.22 -0.09 19.92
CA GLY A 99 13.10 0.06 18.75
C GLY A 99 13.12 -1.19 17.88
N GLY A 100 13.18 -2.38 18.50
CA GLY A 100 13.11 -3.68 17.83
C GLY A 100 11.78 -3.89 17.09
N LEU A 101 10.65 -3.54 17.70
CA LEU A 101 9.33 -3.62 17.06
C LEU A 101 9.24 -2.70 15.82
N LEU A 102 9.77 -1.49 15.92
CA LEU A 102 9.86 -0.56 14.78
C LEU A 102 10.78 -1.11 13.67
N GLY A 103 11.90 -1.73 14.05
CA GLY A 103 12.81 -2.41 13.13
C GLY A 103 12.14 -3.59 12.39
N ILE A 104 11.34 -4.40 13.09
CA ILE A 104 10.53 -5.45 12.45
C ILE A 104 9.53 -4.83 11.46
N GLY A 105 8.87 -3.74 11.84
CA GLY A 105 7.97 -3.00 10.93
C GLY A 105 8.68 -2.50 9.66
N ALA A 106 9.89 -1.96 9.81
CA ALA A 106 10.74 -1.57 8.68
C ALA A 106 11.09 -2.76 7.78
N LEU A 107 11.51 -3.89 8.37
CA LEU A 107 11.82 -5.12 7.65
C LEU A 107 10.62 -5.62 6.83
N LEU A 108 9.44 -5.72 7.47
CA LEU A 108 8.21 -6.13 6.77
C LEU A 108 7.85 -5.20 5.61
N THR A 109 8.09 -3.89 5.78
CA THR A 109 7.91 -2.90 4.72
C THR A 109 8.88 -3.14 3.56
N PHE A 110 10.16 -3.36 3.84
CA PHE A 110 11.16 -3.66 2.81
C PHE A 110 10.88 -4.97 2.08
N LEU A 111 10.44 -6.01 2.79
CA LEU A 111 10.04 -7.29 2.19
C LEU A 111 8.85 -7.10 1.24
N LYS A 112 7.81 -6.35 1.65
CA LYS A 112 6.66 -6.02 0.78
C LYS A 112 7.10 -5.24 -0.46
N VAL A 113 7.95 -4.22 -0.29
CA VAL A 113 8.47 -3.43 -1.43
C VAL A 113 9.30 -4.30 -2.37
N SER A 114 10.16 -5.17 -1.83
CA SER A 114 10.98 -6.09 -2.61
C SER A 114 10.12 -7.07 -3.41
N ALA A 115 9.11 -7.68 -2.78
CA ALA A 115 8.16 -8.57 -3.44
C ALA A 115 7.41 -7.85 -4.56
N ARG A 116 6.92 -6.62 -4.30
CA ARG A 116 6.26 -5.79 -5.31
C ARG A 116 7.19 -5.48 -6.48
N ARG A 117 8.44 -5.06 -6.21
CA ARG A 117 9.43 -4.79 -7.25
C ARG A 117 9.71 -6.00 -8.13
N LYS A 118 9.82 -7.19 -7.54
CA LYS A 118 10.00 -8.45 -8.29
C LYS A 118 8.79 -8.75 -9.17
N ALA A 119 7.58 -8.62 -8.65
CA ALA A 119 6.35 -8.81 -9.41
C ALA A 119 6.30 -7.88 -10.64
N TYR A 120 6.56 -6.59 -10.45
CA TYR A 120 6.57 -5.60 -11.54
C TYR A 120 7.71 -5.78 -12.56
N ALA A 121 8.77 -6.51 -12.22
CA ALA A 121 9.89 -6.76 -13.12
C ALA A 121 9.70 -7.99 -14.00
N GLN A 122 8.95 -9.00 -13.53
CA GLN A 122 8.97 -10.35 -14.12
C GLN A 122 7.59 -10.95 -14.38
N SER A 123 6.52 -10.40 -13.79
CA SER A 123 5.21 -11.03 -13.84
C SER A 123 4.30 -10.40 -14.90
N PRO A 124 3.51 -11.21 -15.63
CA PRO A 124 2.45 -10.71 -16.49
C PRO A 124 1.33 -10.08 -15.65
N ALA A 125 0.48 -9.27 -16.30
CA ALA A 125 -0.74 -8.79 -15.66
C ALA A 125 -1.66 -9.97 -15.33
N LEU A 126 -2.12 -10.06 -14.08
CA LEU A 126 -3.10 -11.05 -13.65
C LEU A 126 -4.50 -10.57 -14.02
N VAL A 127 -5.40 -11.51 -14.32
CA VAL A 127 -6.76 -11.21 -14.76
C VAL A 127 -7.76 -11.78 -13.75
N ALA A 128 -8.67 -10.92 -13.28
CA ALA A 128 -9.85 -11.34 -12.54
C ALA A 128 -11.11 -10.85 -13.26
N GLN A 129 -12.16 -11.67 -13.23
CA GLN A 129 -13.42 -11.41 -13.93
C GLN A 129 -14.59 -11.74 -13.01
N GLY A 130 -15.69 -11.03 -13.20
CA GLY A 130 -16.94 -11.31 -12.49
C GLY A 130 -17.79 -10.07 -12.26
N PRO A 131 -18.88 -10.20 -11.50
CA PRO A 131 -19.69 -9.06 -11.09
C PRO A 131 -18.87 -8.15 -10.16
N LEU A 132 -18.89 -6.85 -10.46
CA LEU A 132 -18.20 -5.86 -9.64
C LEU A 132 -19.06 -5.49 -8.44
N GLN A 133 -18.52 -5.73 -7.23
CA GLN A 133 -19.12 -5.30 -5.98
C GLN A 133 -18.49 -3.99 -5.54
N LYS A 134 -19.34 -3.00 -5.27
CA LYS A 134 -18.94 -1.68 -4.78
C LYS A 134 -19.08 -1.64 -3.26
N VAL A 135 -18.00 -1.30 -2.55
CA VAL A 135 -17.99 -1.14 -1.10
C VAL A 135 -17.55 0.28 -0.78
N HIS A 136 -18.30 0.97 0.08
CA HIS A 136 -17.93 2.26 0.64
C HIS A 136 -17.78 2.10 2.15
N ILE A 137 -16.66 2.59 2.69
CA ILE A 137 -16.39 2.59 4.13
C ILE A 137 -16.29 4.04 4.55
N ASP A 138 -17.29 4.49 5.30
CA ASP A 138 -17.29 5.84 5.88
C ASP A 138 -16.13 5.99 6.86
N GLY A 139 -15.37 7.07 6.68
CA GLY A 139 -14.35 7.47 7.63
C GLY A 139 -14.95 7.81 8.99
N ARG A 140 -14.39 7.26 10.08
CA ARG A 140 -14.74 7.62 11.47
C ARG A 140 -13.50 8.11 12.22
N GLY A 141 -13.67 9.06 13.13
CA GLY A 141 -12.60 9.52 14.03
C GLY A 141 -11.42 10.17 13.30
N GLY A 142 -11.68 10.95 12.24
CA GLY A 142 -10.63 11.60 11.45
C GLY A 142 -9.97 10.72 10.39
N MET A 143 -10.37 9.46 10.24
CA MET A 143 -9.94 8.63 9.10
C MET A 143 -10.68 9.05 7.81
N PRO A 144 -10.01 9.05 6.64
CA PRO A 144 -10.67 9.34 5.37
C PRO A 144 -11.58 8.18 4.93
N SER A 145 -12.69 8.51 4.26
CA SER A 145 -13.54 7.49 3.63
C SER A 145 -12.78 6.71 2.56
N GLN A 146 -13.13 5.43 2.41
CA GLN A 146 -12.50 4.52 1.44
C GLN A 146 -13.53 3.96 0.47
N TRP A 147 -13.18 4.03 -0.81
CA TRP A 147 -13.97 3.47 -1.91
C TRP A 147 -13.28 2.22 -2.44
N ARG A 148 -14.02 1.12 -2.53
CA ARG A 148 -13.46 -0.19 -2.87
C ARG A 148 -14.27 -0.92 -3.93
N TYR A 149 -13.56 -1.69 -4.72
CA TYR A 149 -14.13 -2.76 -5.55
C TYR A 149 -13.77 -4.11 -4.97
N ALA A 150 -14.67 -5.06 -5.13
CA ALA A 150 -14.38 -6.48 -5.05
C ALA A 150 -14.87 -7.17 -6.33
N ILE A 151 -14.01 -7.99 -6.93
CA ILE A 151 -14.28 -8.71 -8.18
C ILE A 151 -13.41 -9.96 -8.25
N GLY A 152 -13.98 -11.12 -8.59
CA GLY A 152 -13.20 -12.35 -8.75
C GLY A 152 -12.29 -12.71 -7.56
N GLY A 153 -12.70 -12.40 -6.33
CA GLY A 153 -11.94 -12.68 -5.11
C GLY A 153 -10.81 -11.69 -4.80
N VAL A 154 -10.59 -10.65 -5.62
CA VAL A 154 -9.64 -9.57 -5.35
C VAL A 154 -10.34 -8.26 -5.03
N SER A 155 -9.69 -7.41 -4.22
CA SER A 155 -10.23 -6.12 -3.82
C SER A 155 -9.24 -4.98 -4.03
N PHE A 156 -9.72 -3.83 -4.47
CA PHE A 156 -8.91 -2.65 -4.75
C PHE A 156 -9.49 -1.42 -4.08
N VAL A 157 -8.62 -0.57 -3.53
CA VAL A 157 -9.00 0.80 -3.13
C VAL A 157 -8.89 1.69 -4.36
N VAL A 158 -9.94 2.47 -4.63
CA VAL A 158 -10.05 3.33 -5.81
C VAL A 158 -10.46 4.74 -5.41
N SER A 159 -10.38 5.68 -6.36
CA SER A 159 -10.92 7.02 -6.16
C SER A 159 -12.46 6.99 -6.15
N GLN A 160 -13.07 7.99 -5.52
CA GLN A 160 -14.54 8.16 -5.57
C GLN A 160 -15.04 8.27 -7.01
N LYS A 161 -14.35 9.06 -7.85
CA LYS A 161 -14.71 9.25 -9.26
C LYS A 161 -14.70 7.93 -10.03
N ALA A 162 -13.65 7.12 -9.84
CA ALA A 162 -13.59 5.78 -10.40
C ALA A 162 -14.80 4.97 -9.94
N TRP A 163 -15.03 4.96 -8.62
CA TRP A 163 -16.11 4.23 -7.99
C TRP A 163 -17.45 4.56 -8.63
N GLU A 164 -17.82 5.83 -8.74
CA GLU A 164 -19.08 6.31 -9.31
C GLU A 164 -19.29 5.89 -10.78
N LEU A 165 -18.23 5.85 -11.60
CA LEU A 165 -18.29 5.49 -13.02
C LEU A 165 -18.56 4.01 -13.30
N THR A 166 -18.40 3.14 -12.30
CA THR A 166 -18.66 1.70 -12.45
C THR A 166 -20.05 1.32 -11.94
N THR A 167 -20.66 0.34 -12.61
CA THR A 167 -22.00 -0.15 -12.26
C THR A 167 -21.90 -1.34 -11.31
N HIS A 168 -22.58 -1.25 -10.17
CA HIS A 168 -22.64 -2.36 -9.21
C HIS A 168 -23.31 -3.59 -9.86
N GLY A 169 -22.74 -4.78 -9.65
CA GLY A 169 -23.26 -6.05 -10.18
C GLY A 169 -23.00 -6.29 -11.67
N ALA A 170 -22.59 -5.27 -12.43
CA ALA A 170 -22.20 -5.45 -13.82
C ALA A 170 -20.89 -6.25 -13.92
N HIS A 171 -20.72 -6.98 -15.02
CA HIS A 171 -19.55 -7.81 -15.25
C HIS A 171 -18.40 -6.96 -15.78
N TYR A 172 -17.26 -7.06 -15.10
CA TYR A 172 -16.03 -6.41 -15.51
C TYR A 172 -14.90 -7.44 -15.61
N ARG A 173 -13.86 -7.04 -16.33
CA ARG A 173 -12.55 -7.66 -16.30
C ARG A 173 -11.58 -6.64 -15.73
N VAL A 174 -10.82 -7.05 -14.72
CA VAL A 174 -9.74 -6.26 -14.16
C VAL A 174 -8.40 -6.93 -14.42
N TYR A 175 -7.42 -6.09 -14.70
CA TYR A 175 -6.02 -6.46 -14.80
C TYR A 175 -5.32 -5.92 -13.57
N HIS A 176 -4.60 -6.77 -12.85
CA HIS A 176 -3.99 -6.40 -11.58
C HIS A 176 -2.63 -7.05 -11.38
N LEU A 177 -1.82 -6.47 -10.49
CA LEU A 177 -0.54 -7.04 -10.12
C LEU A 177 -0.15 -6.58 -8.71
N ALA A 178 0.32 -7.51 -7.88
CA ALA A 178 0.80 -7.23 -6.51
C ALA A 178 -0.18 -6.40 -5.64
N GLY A 179 -1.50 -6.62 -5.82
CA GLY A 179 -2.56 -5.90 -5.11
C GLY A 179 -2.97 -4.56 -5.73
N ASP A 180 -2.30 -4.12 -6.79
CA ASP A 180 -2.63 -2.89 -7.51
C ASP A 180 -3.55 -3.18 -8.71
N LEU A 181 -4.55 -2.32 -8.91
CA LEU A 181 -5.37 -2.31 -10.12
C LEU A 181 -4.59 -1.63 -11.25
N LEU A 182 -4.34 -2.34 -12.35
CA LEU A 182 -3.65 -1.81 -13.53
C LEU A 182 -4.63 -1.20 -14.53
N SER A 183 -5.72 -1.91 -14.83
CA SER A 183 -6.78 -1.44 -15.72
C SER A 183 -8.08 -2.21 -15.50
N ILE A 184 -9.21 -1.66 -15.95
CA ILE A 184 -10.54 -2.26 -15.84
C ILE A 184 -11.33 -2.01 -17.14
N GLU A 185 -12.12 -3.00 -17.55
CA GLU A 185 -13.03 -2.89 -18.70
C GLU A 185 -14.34 -3.66 -18.47
N PRO A 186 -15.48 -3.18 -19.01
CA PRO A 186 -16.72 -3.93 -18.99
C PRO A 186 -16.65 -5.13 -19.96
N LEU A 187 -17.27 -6.24 -19.55
CA LEU A 187 -17.43 -7.46 -20.35
C LEU A 187 -18.63 -7.35 -21.29
#